data_AF-A0A8J6EA40-F1
#
_entry.id   AF-A0A8J6EA40-F1
#
_cell.length_a   1.000
_cell.length_b   1.000
_cell.length_c   1.000
_cell.angle_alpha   90.00
_cell.angle_beta   90.00
_cell.angle_gamma   90.00
#
_symmetry.space_group_name_H-M   'P 1'
#
loop_
_entity.id
_entity.type
_entity.pdbx_description
1 polymer ?
#
loop_
_entity_poly.entity_id
_entity_poly.type
_entity_poly.pdbx_seq_one_letter_code
_entity_poly.pdbx_strand_id
1 'polypeptide(L)'
;MADSTEGYTDVQYLGLLVPALIAFIAGLVIYPFIIGVNVTDWWKGRSVTPVDHIVTSLGISRMCIQCANTLYLFIYPLLWRNLNSLVITLIGISYDFLISANMWLTSLFSIVLCLKISNFHTRLFLYLRGMIVHRTVYLIGASVLLSAVNSLISLLLTVPQISSGGTYNTTMANAMTDCADINYVYQVTIGVSFPLLFYCISSVLLFSSLYHHTTKMKMSSNLSINLETYYSLMKFVSITFIYNTVYFICYISCIIYYYIYCVNYDWLSIVLDFLTVLHSTYLIYKTAKLRSQMSKVLQNVTDFLFQGKDTETRENIEVVAL
;
A
#
# COMPACT_ATOMS: atom_id res chain seq x y z
N MET A 1 -1.60 44.63 1.14
CA MET A 1 -1.97 43.66 0.09
C MET A 1 -1.22 42.32 0.22
N ALA A 2 -0.37 42.12 1.24
CA ALA A 2 0.31 40.84 1.53
C ALA A 2 -0.50 39.92 2.48
N ASP A 3 -1.51 40.45 3.16
CA ASP A 3 -2.26 39.77 4.24
C ASP A 3 -3.33 38.79 3.71
N SER A 4 -3.82 38.97 2.48
CA SER A 4 -4.83 38.09 1.88
C SER A 4 -4.27 36.81 1.26
N THR A 5 -2.96 36.76 1.00
CA THR A 5 -2.29 35.59 0.41
C THR A 5 -1.84 34.58 1.45
N GLU A 6 -1.46 35.01 2.66
CA GLU A 6 -1.08 34.11 3.76
C GLU A 6 -2.29 33.33 4.31
N GLY A 7 -3.44 33.98 4.46
CA GLY A 7 -4.67 33.29 4.87
C GLY A 7 -5.18 32.24 3.86
N TYR A 8 -4.88 32.42 2.57
CA TYR A 8 -5.28 31.46 1.53
C TYR A 8 -4.39 30.21 1.54
N THR A 9 -3.09 30.37 1.81
CA THR A 9 -2.16 29.24 1.94
C THR A 9 -2.44 28.41 3.20
N ASP A 10 -2.85 29.04 4.29
CA ASP A 10 -3.18 28.34 5.54
C ASP A 10 -4.46 27.50 5.41
N VAL A 11 -5.50 28.03 4.76
CA VAL A 11 -6.75 27.29 4.53
C VAL A 11 -6.52 26.09 3.59
N GLN A 12 -5.71 26.25 2.55
CA GLN A 12 -5.36 25.13 1.66
C GLN A 12 -4.55 24.05 2.37
N TYR A 13 -3.59 24.46 3.20
CA TYR A 13 -2.78 23.53 3.98
C TYR A 13 -3.61 22.78 5.05
N LEU A 14 -4.49 23.48 5.76
CA LEU A 14 -5.48 22.85 6.66
C LEU A 14 -6.41 21.89 5.90
N GLY A 15 -6.81 22.26 4.68
CA GLY A 15 -7.61 21.43 3.78
C GLY A 15 -6.93 20.12 3.38
N LEU A 16 -5.60 20.07 3.31
CA LEU A 16 -4.80 18.86 3.08
C LEU A 16 -4.57 18.06 4.37
N LEU A 17 -4.32 18.76 5.48
CA LEU A 17 -3.94 18.17 6.75
C LEU A 17 -5.05 17.30 7.36
N VAL A 18 -6.29 17.82 7.34
CA VAL A 18 -7.46 17.12 7.91
C VAL A 18 -7.70 15.75 7.23
N PRO A 19 -7.84 15.66 5.90
CA PRO A 19 -8.05 14.36 5.24
C PRO A 19 -6.84 13.43 5.39
N ALA A 20 -5.61 13.96 5.36
CA ALA A 20 -4.41 13.15 5.62
C ALA A 20 -4.43 12.52 7.03
N LEU A 21 -4.78 13.30 8.05
CA LEU A 21 -4.93 12.81 9.43
C LEU A 21 -6.02 11.74 9.55
N ILE A 22 -7.17 11.93 8.91
CA ILE A 22 -8.25 10.95 8.93
C ILE A 22 -7.77 9.63 8.32
N ALA A 23 -7.11 9.69 7.15
CA ALA A 23 -6.54 8.50 6.52
C ALA A 23 -5.50 7.85 7.44
N PHE A 24 -4.62 8.63 8.05
CA PHE A 24 -3.55 8.16 8.93
C PHE A 24 -4.09 7.45 10.16
N ILE A 25 -5.06 8.03 10.85
CA ILE A 25 -5.70 7.41 12.02
C ILE A 25 -6.35 6.08 11.62
N ALA A 26 -7.05 6.04 10.49
CA ALA A 26 -7.65 4.80 9.99
C ALA A 26 -6.57 3.73 9.69
N GLY A 27 -5.47 4.11 9.05
CA GLY A 27 -4.36 3.20 8.76
C GLY A 27 -3.61 2.71 10.00
N LEU A 28 -3.43 3.55 11.01
CA LEU A 28 -2.86 3.18 12.32
C LEU A 28 -3.70 2.13 13.05
N VAL A 29 -4.99 2.04 12.77
CA VAL A 29 -5.83 0.96 13.30
C VAL A 29 -5.73 -0.28 12.42
N ILE A 30 -5.86 -0.09 11.10
CA ILE A 30 -6.04 -1.20 10.15
C ILE A 30 -4.75 -1.99 9.91
N TYR A 31 -3.62 -1.33 9.65
CA TYR A 31 -2.38 -2.04 9.30
C TYR A 31 -1.78 -2.81 10.49
N PRO A 32 -1.64 -2.21 11.69
CA PRO A 32 -1.17 -2.95 12.85
C PRO A 32 -2.09 -4.11 13.23
N PHE A 33 -3.41 -4.00 13.03
CA PHE A 33 -4.32 -5.11 13.23
C PHE A 33 -3.99 -6.30 12.31
N ILE A 34 -3.84 -6.05 11.00
CA ILE A 34 -3.48 -7.10 10.02
C ILE A 34 -2.13 -7.74 10.39
N ILE A 35 -1.13 -6.92 10.71
CA ILE A 35 0.20 -7.37 11.08
C ILE A 35 0.15 -8.20 12.36
N GLY A 36 -0.51 -7.68 13.41
CA GLY A 36 -0.60 -8.30 14.72
C GLY A 36 -1.28 -9.67 14.67
N VAL A 37 -2.38 -9.81 13.93
CA VAL A 37 -3.06 -11.12 13.79
C VAL A 37 -2.13 -12.16 13.16
N ASN A 38 -1.38 -11.81 12.13
CA ASN A 38 -0.49 -12.76 11.46
C ASN A 38 0.80 -13.03 12.23
N VAL A 39 1.39 -12.01 12.85
CA VAL A 39 2.61 -12.15 13.69
C VAL A 39 2.31 -12.94 14.96
N THR A 40 1.14 -12.74 15.58
CA THR A 40 0.76 -13.54 16.76
C THR A 40 0.55 -15.02 16.43
N ASP A 41 0.00 -15.34 15.26
CA ASP A 41 -0.08 -16.73 14.80
C ASP A 41 1.31 -17.33 14.57
N TRP A 42 2.22 -16.57 13.95
CA TRP A 42 3.60 -16.99 13.75
C TRP A 42 4.32 -17.26 15.08
N TRP A 43 4.21 -16.33 16.03
CA TRP A 43 4.85 -16.46 17.34
C TRP A 43 4.29 -17.62 18.18
N LYS A 44 3.00 -17.94 18.01
CA LYS A 44 2.35 -19.10 18.63
C LYS A 44 2.62 -20.43 17.91
N GLY A 45 3.50 -20.45 16.90
CA GLY A 45 3.85 -21.64 16.13
C GLY A 45 2.71 -22.19 15.26
N ARG A 46 1.67 -21.37 14.99
CA ARG A 46 0.57 -21.76 14.10
C ARG A 46 1.02 -21.68 12.65
N SER A 47 0.40 -22.48 11.78
CA SER A 47 0.69 -22.44 10.36
C SER A 47 0.28 -21.10 9.75
N VAL A 48 1.26 -20.34 9.25
CA VAL A 48 1.05 -19.08 8.54
C VAL A 48 1.03 -19.39 7.05
N THR A 49 -0.01 -18.95 6.36
CA THR A 49 -0.11 -19.22 4.92
C THR A 49 0.81 -18.30 4.11
N PRO A 50 1.22 -18.69 2.89
CA PRO A 50 1.87 -17.80 1.93
C PRO A 50 1.19 -16.44 1.78
N VAL A 51 -0.14 -16.45 1.70
CA VAL A 51 -0.95 -15.23 1.57
C VAL A 51 -0.80 -14.35 2.81
N ASP A 52 -0.81 -14.94 4.00
CA ASP A 52 -0.64 -14.19 5.26
C ASP A 52 0.73 -13.51 5.35
N HIS A 53 1.81 -14.15 4.90
CA HIS A 53 3.14 -13.53 4.86
C HIS A 53 3.20 -12.31 3.93
N ILE A 54 2.59 -12.41 2.74
CA ILE A 54 2.55 -11.31 1.78
C ILE A 54 1.67 -10.18 2.29
N VAL A 55 0.48 -10.49 2.81
CA VAL A 55 -0.46 -9.51 3.37
C VAL A 55 0.18 -8.77 4.56
N THR A 56 0.94 -9.48 5.40
CA THR A 56 1.68 -8.87 6.51
C THR A 56 2.76 -7.91 6.00
N SER A 57 3.56 -8.35 5.03
CA SER A 57 4.62 -7.52 4.43
C SER A 57 4.07 -6.29 3.73
N LEU A 58 2.94 -6.45 3.03
CA LEU A 58 2.22 -5.36 2.39
C LEU A 58 1.64 -4.38 3.42
N GLY A 59 1.11 -4.89 4.53
CA GLY A 59 0.65 -4.08 5.66
C GLY A 59 1.77 -3.23 6.27
N ILE A 60 2.95 -3.82 6.48
CA ILE A 60 4.13 -3.09 7.00
C ILE A 60 4.56 -1.98 6.03
N SER A 61 4.70 -2.30 4.74
CA SER A 61 5.07 -1.31 3.72
C SER A 61 4.07 -0.16 3.65
N ARG A 62 2.76 -0.44 3.63
CA ARG A 62 1.70 0.60 3.61
C ARG A 62 1.70 1.47 4.84
N MET A 63 1.88 0.86 6.03
CA MET A 63 1.99 1.60 7.27
C MET A 63 3.18 2.56 7.25
N CYS A 64 4.35 2.10 6.80
CA CYS A 64 5.54 2.95 6.69
C CYS A 64 5.35 4.10 5.69
N ILE A 65 4.76 3.85 4.52
CA ILE A 65 4.46 4.90 3.52
C ILE A 65 3.53 5.95 4.13
N GLN A 66 2.45 5.52 4.77
CA GLN A 66 1.47 6.46 5.32
C GLN A 66 2.04 7.27 6.49
N CYS A 67 2.87 6.65 7.33
CA CYS A 67 3.65 7.38 8.34
C CYS A 67 4.58 8.41 7.68
N ALA A 68 5.29 8.05 6.61
CA ALA A 68 6.18 8.96 5.90
C ALA A 68 5.41 10.13 5.26
N ASN A 69 4.27 9.88 4.61
CA ASN A 69 3.39 10.90 4.03
C ASN A 69 2.88 11.88 5.09
N THR A 70 2.41 11.35 6.22
CA THR A 70 1.89 12.18 7.31
C THR A 70 3.02 13.01 7.91
N LEU A 71 4.16 12.38 8.24
CA LEU A 71 5.33 13.10 8.75
C LEU A 71 5.82 14.17 7.78
N TYR A 72 5.84 13.88 6.48
CA TYR A 72 6.18 14.87 5.46
C TYR A 72 5.25 16.08 5.55
N LEU A 73 3.93 15.88 5.52
CA LEU A 73 2.99 16.99 5.62
C LEU A 73 3.18 17.82 6.89
N PHE A 74 3.39 17.20 8.05
CA PHE A 74 3.55 17.91 9.34
C PHE A 74 4.91 18.60 9.52
N ILE A 75 6.00 17.95 9.11
CA ILE A 75 7.37 18.40 9.36
C ILE A 75 7.82 19.39 8.28
N TYR A 76 7.28 19.27 7.06
CA TYR A 76 7.68 20.08 5.92
C TYR A 76 7.63 21.60 6.20
N PRO A 77 6.55 22.17 6.76
CA PRO A 77 6.48 23.61 7.02
C PRO A 77 7.37 24.06 8.18
N LEU A 78 7.61 23.19 9.16
CA LEU A 78 8.22 23.55 10.45
C LEU A 78 9.75 23.45 10.45
N LEU A 79 10.30 22.44 9.78
CA LEU A 79 11.71 22.04 9.98
C LEU A 79 12.48 21.86 8.68
N TRP A 80 11.80 21.62 7.56
CA TRP A 80 12.46 21.22 6.31
C TRP A 80 13.43 22.26 5.76
N ARG A 81 13.15 23.55 5.99
CA ARG A 81 14.03 24.65 5.59
C ARG A 81 15.40 24.64 6.29
N ASN A 82 15.49 23.98 7.45
CA ASN A 82 16.71 23.90 8.27
C ASN A 82 17.38 22.52 8.22
N LEU A 83 16.82 21.55 7.48
CA LEU A 83 17.41 20.21 7.36
C LEU A 83 18.59 20.24 6.37
N ASN A 84 19.62 19.47 6.71
CA ASN A 84 20.77 19.26 5.83
C ASN A 84 20.31 18.55 4.53
N SER A 85 20.85 18.96 3.38
CA SER A 85 20.54 18.37 2.07
C SER A 85 20.72 16.85 2.04
N LEU A 86 21.74 16.32 2.72
CA LEU A 86 21.94 14.87 2.85
C LEU A 86 20.78 14.16 3.55
N VAL A 87 20.19 14.78 4.58
CA VAL A 87 19.06 14.20 5.32
C VAL A 87 17.81 14.18 4.45
N ILE A 88 17.53 15.27 3.73
CA ILE A 88 16.43 15.37 2.78
C ILE A 88 16.53 14.27 1.71
N THR A 89 17.72 14.08 1.16
CA THR A 89 18.00 13.04 0.16
C THR A 89 17.79 11.63 0.72
N LEU A 90 18.27 11.34 1.93
CA LEU A 90 18.05 10.04 2.58
C LEU A 90 16.57 9.75 2.82
N ILE A 91 15.80 10.76 3.26
CA ILE A 91 14.35 10.64 3.43
C ILE A 91 13.69 10.32 2.08
N GLY A 92 14.02 11.04 1.02
CA GLY A 92 13.48 10.78 -0.32
C GLY A 92 13.74 9.36 -0.82
N ILE A 93 14.98 8.86 -0.70
CA ILE A 93 15.33 7.50 -1.12
C ILE A 93 14.60 6.44 -0.30
N SER A 94 14.48 6.68 1.00
CA SER A 94 13.75 5.77 1.89
C SER A 94 12.28 5.70 1.50
N TYR A 95 11.70 6.82 1.07
CA TYR A 95 10.33 6.90 0.59
C TYR A 95 10.17 6.17 -0.75
N ASP A 96 11.05 6.40 -1.72
CA ASP A 96 11.07 5.68 -3.01
C ASP A 96 11.22 4.17 -2.82
N PHE A 97 12.03 3.76 -1.85
CA PHE A 97 12.20 2.35 -1.47
C PHE A 97 10.90 1.74 -0.97
N LEU A 98 10.22 2.42 -0.05
CA LEU A 98 8.97 1.95 0.52
C LEU A 98 7.88 1.80 -0.56
N ILE A 99 7.78 2.78 -1.45
CA ILE A 99 6.85 2.73 -2.59
C ILE A 99 7.19 1.58 -3.51
N SER A 100 8.45 1.47 -3.95
CA SER A 100 8.87 0.39 -4.84
C SER A 100 8.57 -0.98 -4.21
N ALA A 101 8.84 -1.13 -2.91
CA ALA A 101 8.55 -2.37 -2.18
C ALA A 101 7.05 -2.66 -2.18
N ASN A 102 6.22 -1.63 -2.00
CA ASN A 102 4.77 -1.77 -2.07
C ASN A 102 4.29 -2.29 -3.43
N MET A 103 4.87 -1.78 -4.52
CA MET A 103 4.53 -2.19 -5.88
C MET A 103 4.88 -3.65 -6.13
N TRP A 104 6.11 -4.04 -5.81
CA TRP A 104 6.55 -5.44 -5.96
C TRP A 104 5.71 -6.38 -5.11
N LEU A 105 5.42 -6.03 -3.85
CA LEU A 105 4.55 -6.82 -2.98
C LEU A 105 3.11 -6.91 -3.49
N THR A 106 2.58 -5.83 -4.08
CA THR A 106 1.24 -5.81 -4.68
C THR A 106 1.17 -6.71 -5.93
N SER A 107 2.21 -6.69 -6.77
CA SER A 107 2.32 -7.58 -7.92
C SER A 107 2.46 -9.04 -7.49
N LEU A 108 3.29 -9.31 -6.48
CA LEU A 108 3.45 -10.63 -5.89
C LEU A 108 2.13 -11.15 -5.31
N PHE A 109 1.39 -10.31 -4.57
CA PHE A 109 0.07 -10.64 -4.04
C PHE A 109 -0.91 -11.02 -5.16
N SER A 110 -0.90 -10.25 -6.25
CA SER A 110 -1.75 -10.50 -7.43
C SER A 110 -1.42 -11.85 -8.08
N ILE A 111 -0.14 -12.17 -8.26
CA ILE A 111 0.32 -13.47 -8.78
C ILE A 111 -0.20 -14.61 -7.88
N VAL A 112 -0.03 -14.49 -6.56
CA VAL A 112 -0.44 -15.52 -5.62
C VAL A 112 -1.96 -15.73 -5.64
N LEU A 113 -2.74 -14.65 -5.69
CA LEU A 113 -4.19 -14.73 -5.82
C LEU A 113 -4.62 -15.39 -7.14
N CYS A 114 -3.95 -15.04 -8.24
CA CYS A 114 -4.18 -15.66 -9.54
C CYS A 114 -3.89 -17.16 -9.50
N LEU A 115 -2.75 -17.59 -8.93
CA LEU A 115 -2.40 -19.01 -8.84
C LEU A 115 -3.32 -19.80 -7.91
N LYS A 116 -3.94 -19.14 -6.93
CA LYS A 116 -4.88 -19.79 -6.01
C LYS A 116 -6.23 -20.07 -6.66
N ILE A 117 -6.66 -19.22 -7.60
CA ILE A 117 -7.98 -19.28 -8.23
C ILE A 117 -7.95 -20.02 -9.56
N SER A 118 -6.87 -19.84 -10.31
CA SER A 118 -6.75 -20.44 -11.62
C SER A 118 -6.49 -21.95 -11.51
N ASN A 119 -7.12 -22.72 -12.42
CA ASN A 119 -6.98 -24.17 -12.51
C ASN A 119 -6.32 -24.56 -13.85
N PHE A 120 -5.32 -23.80 -14.29
CA PHE A 120 -4.55 -24.20 -15.47
C PHE A 120 -3.66 -25.40 -15.13
N HIS A 121 -3.88 -26.53 -15.79
CA HIS A 121 -3.03 -27.72 -15.69
C HIS A 121 -1.73 -27.61 -16.52
N THR A 122 -1.26 -26.39 -16.77
CA THR A 122 0.00 -26.16 -17.50
C THR A 122 1.19 -26.41 -16.57
N ARG A 123 2.27 -27.06 -17.05
CA ARG A 123 3.46 -27.36 -16.24
C ARG A 123 4.01 -26.13 -15.49
N LEU A 124 3.99 -24.97 -16.15
CA LEU A 124 4.44 -23.70 -15.56
C LEU A 124 3.57 -23.27 -14.35
N PHE A 125 2.27 -23.49 -14.41
CA PHE A 125 1.34 -23.14 -13.32
C PHE A 125 1.56 -24.03 -12.09
N LEU A 126 1.75 -25.34 -12.32
CA LEU A 126 2.07 -26.30 -11.27
C LEU A 126 3.42 -25.98 -10.61
N TYR A 127 4.43 -25.62 -11.42
CA TYR A 127 5.73 -25.20 -10.92
C TYR A 127 5.63 -23.94 -10.05
N LEU A 128 4.96 -22.88 -10.54
CA LEU A 128 4.81 -21.64 -9.80
C LEU A 128 4.02 -21.85 -8.49
N ARG A 129 2.98 -22.70 -8.50
CA ARG A 129 2.22 -23.04 -7.28
C ARG A 129 3.08 -23.73 -6.24
N GLY A 130 3.91 -24.70 -6.65
CA GLY A 130 4.87 -25.37 -5.78
C GLY A 130 5.93 -24.41 -5.23
N MET A 131 6.39 -23.48 -6.06
CA MET A 131 7.35 -22.44 -5.68
C MET A 131 6.79 -21.51 -4.61
N ILE A 132 5.55 -21.03 -4.74
CA ILE A 132 4.95 -20.13 -3.75
C ILE A 132 4.84 -20.81 -2.38
N VAL A 133 4.33 -22.05 -2.32
CA VAL A 133 4.11 -22.74 -1.04
C VAL A 133 5.40 -22.84 -0.22
N HIS A 134 6.53 -23.10 -0.87
CA HIS A 134 7.81 -23.30 -0.18
C HIS A 134 8.69 -22.05 -0.13
N ARG A 135 8.53 -21.10 -1.06
CA ARG A 135 9.48 -19.99 -1.26
C ARG A 135 8.88 -18.59 -1.10
N THR A 136 7.69 -18.46 -0.50
CA THR A 136 7.06 -17.14 -0.33
C THR A 136 7.95 -16.12 0.38
N VAL A 137 8.62 -16.50 1.48
CA VAL A 137 9.51 -15.60 2.21
C VAL A 137 10.68 -15.14 1.33
N TYR A 138 11.22 -16.02 0.49
CA TYR A 138 12.27 -15.66 -0.48
C TYR A 138 11.75 -14.71 -1.56
N LEU A 139 10.50 -14.87 -2.03
CA LEU A 139 9.89 -13.96 -3.00
C LEU A 139 9.65 -12.56 -2.41
N ILE A 140 9.24 -12.50 -1.14
CA ILE A 140 9.13 -11.24 -0.38
C ILE A 140 10.51 -10.61 -0.26
N GLY A 141 11.53 -11.38 0.14
CA GLY A 141 12.92 -10.91 0.22
C GLY A 141 13.44 -10.39 -1.13
N ALA A 142 13.18 -11.10 -2.22
CA ALA A 142 13.54 -10.66 -3.57
C ALA A 142 12.82 -9.36 -3.97
N SER A 143 11.54 -9.23 -3.62
CA SER A 143 10.77 -8.00 -3.85
C SER A 143 11.42 -6.81 -3.13
N VAL A 144 11.76 -6.97 -1.86
CA VAL A 144 12.42 -5.95 -1.06
C VAL A 144 13.82 -5.61 -1.60
N LEU A 145 14.59 -6.62 -2.01
CA LEU A 145 15.92 -6.41 -2.60
C LEU A 145 15.85 -5.64 -3.94
N LEU A 146 14.91 -6.00 -4.81
CA LEU A 146 14.69 -5.27 -6.07
C LEU A 146 14.31 -3.81 -5.82
N SER A 147 13.51 -3.55 -4.80
CA SER A 147 13.19 -2.18 -4.38
C SER A 147 14.39 -1.42 -3.82
N ALA A 148 15.23 -2.08 -3.03
CA ALA A 148 16.45 -1.46 -2.52
C ALA A 148 17.40 -1.09 -3.68
N VAL A 149 17.58 -1.99 -4.64
CA VAL A 149 18.38 -1.73 -5.85
C VAL A 149 17.77 -0.56 -6.64
N ASN A 150 16.45 -0.52 -6.82
CA ASN A 150 15.78 0.55 -7.54
C ASN A 150 16.04 1.92 -6.91
N SER A 151 15.91 2.03 -5.59
CA SER A 151 16.13 3.28 -4.87
C SER A 151 17.60 3.68 -4.82
N LEU A 152 18.53 2.73 -4.75
CA LEU A 152 19.96 3.00 -4.84
C LEU A 152 20.34 3.55 -6.22
N ILE A 153 19.77 3.02 -7.31
CA ILE A 153 20.01 3.55 -8.65
C ILE A 153 19.45 4.97 -8.75
N SER A 154 18.23 5.20 -8.26
CA SER A 154 17.65 6.56 -8.25
C SER A 154 18.49 7.56 -7.44
N LEU A 155 19.06 7.12 -6.31
CA LEU A 155 20.03 7.92 -5.56
C LEU A 155 21.23 8.31 -6.44
N LEU A 156 21.87 7.34 -7.10
CA LEU A 156 23.05 7.60 -7.92
C LEU A 156 22.77 8.59 -9.05
N LEU A 157 21.56 8.58 -9.61
CA LEU A 157 21.11 9.54 -10.62
C LEU A 157 20.83 10.93 -10.03
N THR A 158 20.56 11.01 -8.71
CA THR A 158 20.20 12.25 -8.00
C THR A 158 21.41 12.94 -7.33
N VAL A 159 22.45 12.20 -6.89
CA VAL A 159 23.67 12.77 -6.23
C VAL A 159 24.33 13.92 -7.00
N PRO A 160 24.48 13.88 -8.35
CA PRO A 160 25.09 14.98 -9.10
C PRO A 160 24.35 16.31 -8.95
N GLN A 161 23.08 16.30 -8.54
CA GLN A 161 22.23 17.47 -8.38
C GLN A 161 22.48 18.23 -7.07
N ILE A 162 22.92 17.53 -6.02
CA ILE A 162 22.97 18.08 -4.65
C ILE A 162 24.33 18.72 -4.33
N SER A 163 25.40 18.33 -5.02
CA SER A 163 26.78 18.74 -4.73
C SER A 163 27.15 20.15 -5.22
N SER A 164 26.26 20.88 -5.89
CA SER A 164 26.58 22.11 -6.64
C SER A 164 25.66 23.29 -6.32
N GLY A 165 25.36 23.51 -5.03
CA GLY A 165 24.60 24.67 -4.53
C GLY A 165 25.29 26.04 -4.62
N GLY A 166 26.18 26.27 -5.59
CA GLY A 166 26.91 27.53 -5.78
C GLY A 166 26.88 28.00 -7.22
N THR A 167 26.43 29.26 -7.43
CA THR A 167 26.49 30.10 -8.65
C THR A 167 26.62 29.36 -9.99
N TYR A 168 25.50 29.24 -10.71
CA TYR A 168 25.41 28.49 -11.96
C TYR A 168 25.97 29.26 -13.17
N ASN A 169 26.78 28.56 -13.99
CA ASN A 169 26.88 28.83 -15.43
C ASN A 169 25.78 28.00 -16.15
N THR A 170 25.25 28.51 -17.27
CA THR A 170 24.14 27.91 -18.04
C THR A 170 24.35 26.43 -18.41
N THR A 171 25.59 26.00 -18.63
CA THR A 171 25.95 24.61 -18.94
C THR A 171 25.70 23.64 -17.78
N MET A 172 25.93 24.07 -16.53
CA MET A 172 25.73 23.21 -15.36
C MET A 172 24.24 23.06 -15.03
N ALA A 173 23.45 24.11 -15.26
CA ALA A 173 21.99 24.07 -15.13
C ALA A 173 21.38 23.09 -16.12
N ASN A 174 21.83 23.10 -17.39
CA ASN A 174 21.34 22.16 -18.41
C ASN A 174 21.65 20.70 -18.05
N ALA A 175 22.87 20.41 -17.57
CA ALA A 175 23.24 19.06 -17.14
C ALA A 175 22.42 18.57 -15.92
N MET A 176 21.94 19.47 -15.08
CA MET A 176 21.06 19.15 -13.96
C MET A 176 19.66 18.75 -14.41
N THR A 177 19.08 19.53 -15.32
CA THR A 177 17.78 19.21 -15.96
C THR A 177 17.86 17.86 -16.68
N ASP A 178 18.94 17.61 -17.42
CA ASP A 178 19.16 16.34 -18.13
C ASP A 178 19.22 15.13 -17.16
N CYS A 179 19.86 15.26 -16.01
CA CYS A 179 19.88 14.19 -15.00
C CYS A 179 18.53 13.97 -14.32
N ALA A 180 17.74 15.02 -14.08
CA ALA A 180 16.38 14.90 -13.55
C ALA A 180 15.46 14.17 -14.55
N ASP A 181 15.60 14.49 -15.84
CA ASP A 181 14.91 13.80 -16.93
C ASP A 181 15.32 12.32 -17.03
N ILE A 182 16.61 12.00 -16.84
CA ILE A 182 17.10 10.62 -16.81
C ILE A 182 16.52 9.84 -15.61
N ASN A 183 16.46 10.44 -14.42
CA ASN A 183 15.87 9.78 -13.24
C ASN A 183 14.37 9.54 -13.42
N TYR A 184 13.64 10.49 -14.01
CA TYR A 184 12.23 10.32 -14.40
C TYR A 184 12.07 9.13 -15.36
N VAL A 185 12.83 9.11 -16.45
CA VAL A 185 12.78 8.02 -17.44
C VAL A 185 13.11 6.70 -16.77
N TYR A 186 14.12 6.64 -15.90
CA TYR A 186 14.45 5.44 -15.15
C TYR A 186 13.31 4.95 -14.25
N GLN A 187 12.73 5.84 -13.44
CA GLN A 187 11.64 5.48 -12.51
C GLN A 187 10.41 4.95 -13.26
N VAL A 188 10.02 5.58 -14.38
CA VAL A 188 8.90 5.11 -15.20
C VAL A 188 9.25 3.79 -15.90
N THR A 189 10.41 3.71 -16.55
CA THR A 189 10.74 2.60 -17.46
C THR A 189 11.17 1.34 -16.72
N ILE A 190 11.86 1.47 -15.59
CA ILE A 190 12.39 0.32 -14.83
C ILE A 190 11.70 0.25 -13.46
N GLY A 191 11.60 1.36 -12.73
CA GLY A 191 11.06 1.36 -11.37
C GLY A 191 9.63 0.84 -11.26
N VAL A 192 8.75 1.26 -12.16
CA VAL A 192 7.31 0.92 -12.14
C VAL A 192 6.93 -0.15 -13.15
N SER A 193 7.54 -0.14 -14.33
CA SER A 193 7.11 -0.99 -15.45
C SER A 193 7.25 -2.48 -15.17
N PHE A 194 8.29 -2.91 -14.45
CA PHE A 194 8.46 -4.33 -14.12
C PHE A 194 7.39 -4.86 -13.16
N PRO A 195 7.16 -4.25 -11.97
CA PRO A 195 6.02 -4.62 -11.12
C PRO A 195 4.70 -4.60 -11.88
N LEU A 196 4.46 -3.57 -12.70
CA LEU A 196 3.25 -3.43 -13.49
C LEU A 196 3.08 -4.57 -14.50
N LEU A 197 4.16 -4.97 -15.20
CA LEU A 197 4.13 -6.06 -16.16
C LEU A 197 3.77 -7.39 -15.50
N PHE A 198 4.39 -7.71 -14.37
CA PHE A 198 4.04 -8.91 -13.58
C PHE A 198 2.58 -8.88 -13.11
N TYR A 199 2.11 -7.70 -12.68
CA TYR A 199 0.71 -7.50 -12.31
C TYR A 199 -0.23 -7.70 -13.50
N CYS A 200 0.06 -7.12 -14.67
CA CYS A 200 -0.74 -7.26 -15.88
C CYS A 200 -0.82 -8.70 -16.36
N ILE A 201 0.31 -9.42 -16.41
CA ILE A 201 0.34 -10.86 -16.76
C ILE A 201 -0.56 -11.65 -15.81
N SER A 202 -0.44 -11.42 -14.50
CA SER A 202 -1.28 -12.07 -13.51
C SER A 202 -2.76 -11.73 -13.69
N SER A 203 -3.08 -10.49 -14.04
CA SER A 203 -4.46 -10.02 -14.24
C SER A 203 -5.09 -10.72 -15.43
N VAL A 204 -4.38 -10.73 -16.57
CA VAL A 204 -4.84 -11.39 -17.79
C VAL A 204 -5.07 -12.88 -17.53
N LEU A 205 -4.12 -13.57 -16.90
CA LEU A 205 -4.26 -14.99 -16.57
C LEU A 205 -5.46 -15.25 -15.65
N LEU A 206 -5.68 -14.40 -14.65
CA LEU A 206 -6.83 -14.49 -13.76
C LEU A 206 -8.13 -14.35 -14.57
N PHE A 207 -8.30 -13.27 -15.32
CA PHE A 207 -9.52 -13.02 -16.11
C PHE A 207 -9.77 -14.09 -17.17
N SER A 208 -8.73 -14.59 -17.85
CA SER A 208 -8.86 -15.72 -18.78
C SER A 208 -9.33 -16.99 -18.07
N SER A 209 -8.79 -17.27 -16.87
CA SER A 209 -9.22 -18.41 -16.06
C SER A 209 -10.67 -18.26 -15.59
N LEU A 210 -11.08 -17.06 -15.20
CA LEU A 210 -12.47 -16.72 -14.85
C LEU A 210 -13.41 -17.03 -16.00
N TYR A 211 -13.07 -16.50 -17.17
CA TYR A 211 -13.89 -16.61 -18.36
C TYR A 211 -14.08 -18.07 -18.76
N HIS A 212 -12.99 -18.85 -18.78
CA HIS A 212 -13.04 -20.28 -19.11
C HIS A 212 -13.86 -21.08 -18.10
N HIS A 213 -13.65 -20.82 -16.81
CA HIS A 213 -14.35 -21.55 -15.75
C HIS A 213 -15.84 -21.25 -15.73
N THR A 214 -16.23 -19.97 -15.80
CA THR A 214 -17.64 -19.57 -15.85
C THR A 214 -18.35 -20.09 -17.10
N THR A 215 -17.67 -20.16 -18.25
CA THR A 215 -18.22 -20.76 -19.47
C THR A 215 -18.46 -22.26 -19.31
N LYS A 216 -17.51 -23.00 -18.73
CA LYS A 216 -17.68 -24.43 -18.43
C LYS A 216 -18.81 -24.70 -17.44
N MET A 217 -18.96 -23.84 -16.43
CA MET A 217 -20.04 -23.99 -15.43
C MET A 217 -21.42 -23.73 -16.03
N LYS A 218 -21.58 -22.77 -16.95
CA LYS A 218 -22.86 -22.56 -17.65
C LYS A 218 -23.31 -23.79 -18.46
N MET A 219 -22.37 -24.66 -18.84
CA MET A 219 -22.64 -25.88 -19.61
C MET A 219 -22.87 -27.13 -18.74
N SER A 220 -22.65 -27.07 -17.42
CA SER A 220 -22.85 -28.23 -16.52
C SER A 220 -23.96 -27.95 -15.49
N SER A 221 -25.03 -28.74 -15.52
CA SER A 221 -26.26 -28.51 -14.77
C SER A 221 -26.24 -28.94 -13.29
N ASN A 222 -25.12 -29.51 -12.78
CA ASN A 222 -25.13 -30.32 -11.54
C ASN A 222 -24.25 -29.80 -10.38
N LEU A 223 -23.83 -28.53 -10.35
CA LEU A 223 -22.81 -28.06 -9.38
C LEU A 223 -23.25 -26.89 -8.47
N SER A 224 -24.40 -27.00 -7.80
CA SER A 224 -25.02 -25.88 -7.06
C SER A 224 -24.38 -25.54 -5.69
N ILE A 225 -23.87 -26.52 -4.94
CA ILE A 225 -23.50 -26.31 -3.51
C ILE A 225 -22.18 -25.52 -3.32
N ASN A 226 -21.25 -25.54 -4.29
CA ASN A 226 -19.95 -24.88 -4.17
C ASN A 226 -19.83 -23.56 -4.97
N LEU A 227 -20.90 -23.19 -5.68
CA LEU A 227 -20.93 -22.04 -6.60
C LEU A 227 -20.93 -20.70 -5.87
N GLU A 228 -21.68 -20.58 -4.77
CA GLU A 228 -21.82 -19.31 -4.04
C GLU A 228 -20.50 -18.90 -3.38
N THR A 229 -19.84 -19.84 -2.71
CA THR A 229 -18.50 -19.63 -2.11
C THR A 229 -17.47 -19.29 -3.18
N TYR A 230 -17.50 -19.98 -4.32
CA TYR A 230 -16.63 -19.69 -5.45
C TYR A 230 -16.89 -18.28 -5.99
N TYR A 231 -18.14 -17.91 -6.29
CA TYR A 231 -18.50 -16.58 -6.80
C TYR A 231 -18.10 -15.45 -5.85
N SER A 232 -18.29 -15.64 -4.54
CA SER A 232 -17.85 -14.68 -3.52
C SER A 232 -16.33 -14.46 -3.54
N LEU A 233 -15.55 -15.54 -3.71
CA LEU A 233 -14.09 -15.48 -3.87
C LEU A 233 -13.69 -14.76 -5.17
N MET A 234 -14.38 -15.04 -6.28
CA MET A 234 -14.11 -14.36 -7.55
C MET A 234 -14.36 -12.86 -7.44
N LYS A 235 -15.49 -12.46 -6.86
CA LYS A 235 -15.83 -11.05 -6.62
C LYS A 235 -14.78 -10.38 -5.74
N PHE A 236 -14.31 -11.06 -4.69
CA PHE A 236 -13.22 -10.56 -3.85
C PHE A 236 -11.96 -10.26 -4.67
N VAL A 237 -11.51 -11.22 -5.49
CA VAL A 237 -10.27 -11.04 -6.25
C VAL A 237 -10.43 -10.02 -7.37
N SER A 238 -11.55 -9.99 -8.09
CA SER A 238 -11.78 -8.96 -9.11
C SER A 238 -11.76 -7.55 -8.53
N ILE A 239 -12.38 -7.31 -7.36
CA ILE A 239 -12.33 -6.00 -6.70
C ILE A 239 -10.91 -5.64 -6.24
N THR A 240 -10.18 -6.62 -5.70
CA THR A 240 -8.76 -6.46 -5.31
C THR A 240 -7.90 -6.05 -6.51
N PHE A 241 -8.11 -6.67 -7.68
CA PHE A 241 -7.41 -6.31 -8.91
C PHE A 241 -7.79 -4.92 -9.41
N ILE A 242 -9.09 -4.58 -9.47
CA ILE A 242 -9.52 -3.22 -9.87
C ILE A 242 -8.83 -2.17 -9.00
N TYR A 243 -8.82 -2.40 -7.68
CA TYR A 243 -8.12 -1.55 -6.74
C TYR A 243 -6.63 -1.39 -7.07
N ASN A 244 -5.93 -2.51 -7.26
CA ASN A 244 -4.49 -2.49 -7.57
C ASN A 244 -4.23 -1.75 -8.90
N THR A 245 -5.08 -1.93 -9.92
CA THR A 245 -4.99 -1.17 -11.18
C THR A 245 -5.11 0.33 -10.94
N VAL A 246 -6.11 0.77 -10.16
CA VAL A 246 -6.28 2.19 -9.83
C VAL A 246 -5.06 2.72 -9.07
N TYR A 247 -4.52 1.95 -8.13
CA TYR A 247 -3.30 2.31 -7.40
C TYR A 247 -2.11 2.53 -8.34
N PHE A 248 -1.85 1.61 -9.29
CA PHE A 248 -0.78 1.77 -10.28
C PHE A 248 -0.99 3.01 -11.16
N ILE A 249 -2.21 3.27 -11.61
CA ILE A 249 -2.54 4.45 -12.44
C ILE A 249 -2.31 5.75 -11.66
N CYS A 250 -2.84 5.83 -10.44
CA CYS A 250 -2.67 7.01 -9.58
C CYS A 250 -1.20 7.27 -9.27
N TYR A 251 -0.41 6.23 -9.03
CA TYR A 251 1.02 6.38 -8.81
C TYR A 251 1.79 6.88 -10.04
N ILE A 252 1.55 6.28 -11.21
CA ILE A 252 2.14 6.77 -12.47
C ILE A 252 1.77 8.23 -12.70
N SER A 253 0.52 8.61 -12.38
CA SER A 253 0.07 10.00 -12.44
C SER A 253 0.88 10.89 -11.48
N CYS A 254 1.17 10.45 -10.25
CA CYS A 254 2.02 11.20 -9.32
C CYS A 254 3.42 11.45 -9.89
N ILE A 255 4.05 10.44 -10.49
CA ILE A 255 5.36 10.59 -11.15
C ILE A 255 5.27 11.61 -12.28
N ILE A 256 4.25 11.52 -13.15
CA ILE A 256 4.07 12.45 -14.27
C ILE A 256 3.88 13.89 -13.77
N TYR A 257 3.01 14.10 -12.78
CA TYR A 257 2.78 15.43 -12.22
C TYR A 257 4.03 16.03 -11.58
N TYR A 258 4.81 15.20 -10.87
CA TYR A 258 6.03 15.63 -10.21
C TYR A 258 7.15 15.98 -11.20
N TYR A 259 7.47 15.08 -12.15
CA TYR A 259 8.63 15.25 -13.03
C TYR A 259 8.34 16.06 -14.31
N ILE A 260 7.16 15.93 -14.91
CA ILE A 260 6.85 16.64 -16.17
C ILE A 260 6.23 18.01 -15.89
N TYR A 261 5.25 18.06 -15.00
CA TYR A 261 4.49 19.28 -14.76
C TYR A 261 5.05 20.13 -13.61
N CYS A 262 5.98 19.60 -12.81
CA CYS A 262 6.49 20.23 -11.59
C CYS A 262 5.35 20.68 -10.65
N VAL A 263 4.23 19.95 -10.65
CA VAL A 263 3.03 20.23 -9.85
C VAL A 263 3.04 19.36 -8.61
N ASN A 264 2.64 19.97 -7.49
CA ASN A 264 2.46 19.26 -6.24
C ASN A 264 1.38 18.16 -6.37
N TYR A 265 1.72 16.93 -5.96
CA TYR A 265 0.85 15.75 -6.00
C TYR A 265 0.28 15.35 -4.63
N ASP A 266 0.35 16.22 -3.60
CA ASP A 266 -0.09 15.93 -2.23
C ASP A 266 -1.54 15.42 -2.17
N TRP A 267 -2.46 16.03 -2.93
CA TRP A 267 -3.85 15.57 -3.02
C TRP A 267 -3.96 14.15 -3.58
N LEU A 268 -3.15 13.80 -4.59
CA LEU A 268 -3.13 12.44 -5.14
C LEU A 268 -2.53 11.44 -4.13
N SER A 269 -1.53 11.88 -3.35
CA SER A 269 -0.96 11.07 -2.27
C SER A 269 -1.99 10.76 -1.18
N ILE A 270 -2.78 11.75 -0.76
CA ILE A 270 -3.88 11.55 0.19
C ILE A 270 -4.94 10.60 -0.37
N VAL A 271 -5.31 10.75 -1.65
CA VAL A 271 -6.24 9.83 -2.31
C VAL A 271 -5.69 8.40 -2.30
N LEU A 272 -4.40 8.21 -2.57
CA LEU A 272 -3.73 6.91 -2.49
C LEU A 272 -3.76 6.33 -1.06
N ASP A 273 -3.54 7.15 -0.04
CA ASP A 273 -3.64 6.72 1.36
C ASP A 273 -5.06 6.22 1.68
N PHE A 274 -6.11 6.96 1.29
CA PHE A 274 -7.49 6.49 1.46
C PHE A 274 -7.77 5.20 0.69
N LEU A 275 -7.30 5.10 -0.56
CA LEU A 275 -7.39 3.89 -1.36
C LEU A 275 -6.80 2.72 -0.54
N THR A 276 -5.56 2.85 -0.06
CA THR A 276 -4.83 1.75 0.60
C THR A 276 -5.47 1.31 1.90
N VAL A 277 -6.03 2.24 2.66
CA VAL A 277 -6.86 1.96 3.84
C VAL A 277 -8.11 1.18 3.44
N LEU A 278 -8.89 1.65 2.46
CA LEU A 278 -10.12 1.01 2.01
C LEU A 278 -9.91 -0.42 1.52
N HIS A 279 -8.86 -0.66 0.72
CA HIS A 279 -8.52 -2.00 0.27
C HIS A 279 -8.14 -2.94 1.41
N SER A 280 -7.40 -2.43 2.39
CA SER A 280 -6.96 -3.23 3.53
C SER A 280 -8.13 -3.57 4.45
N THR A 281 -9.09 -2.65 4.63
CA THR A 281 -10.38 -2.93 5.28
C THR A 281 -11.19 -3.98 4.51
N TYR A 282 -11.27 -3.86 3.19
CA TYR A 282 -11.96 -4.83 2.35
C TYR A 282 -11.32 -6.23 2.46
N LEU A 283 -9.99 -6.30 2.51
CA LEU A 283 -9.23 -7.52 2.73
C LEU A 283 -9.53 -8.17 4.09
N ILE A 284 -9.63 -7.37 5.17
CA ILE A 284 -10.05 -7.86 6.50
C ILE A 284 -11.44 -8.47 6.41
N TYR A 285 -12.40 -7.75 5.82
CA TYR A 285 -13.79 -8.18 5.72
C TYR A 285 -13.96 -9.50 4.96
N LYS A 286 -13.20 -9.68 3.88
CA LYS A 286 -13.31 -10.87 3.01
C LYS A 286 -12.47 -12.06 3.45
N THR A 287 -11.45 -11.84 4.29
CA THR A 287 -10.63 -12.92 4.82
C THR A 287 -11.24 -13.47 6.10
N ALA A 288 -11.79 -14.69 6.06
CA ALA A 288 -12.47 -15.31 7.20
C ALA A 288 -11.64 -15.28 8.50
N LYS A 289 -10.33 -15.51 8.38
CA LYS A 289 -9.37 -15.41 9.49
C LYS A 289 -9.36 -14.02 10.12
N LEU A 290 -9.09 -12.97 9.33
CA LEU A 290 -9.01 -11.59 9.80
C LEU A 290 -10.36 -11.10 10.32
N ARG A 291 -11.45 -11.41 9.61
CA ARG A 291 -12.82 -11.09 10.01
C ARG A 291 -13.18 -11.69 11.37
N SER A 292 -12.85 -12.97 11.59
CA SER A 292 -13.14 -13.65 12.85
C SER A 292 -12.41 -12.99 14.02
N GLN A 293 -11.13 -12.64 13.84
CA GLN A 293 -10.37 -11.94 14.89
C GLN A 293 -10.91 -10.54 15.14
N MET A 294 -11.29 -9.81 14.08
CA MET A 294 -11.88 -8.47 14.21
C MET A 294 -13.17 -8.52 15.02
N SER A 295 -14.03 -9.51 14.76
CA SER A 295 -15.28 -9.70 15.51
C SER A 295 -15.03 -9.93 17.00
N LYS A 296 -13.99 -10.71 17.36
CA LYS A 296 -13.64 -10.96 18.77
C LYS A 296 -13.13 -9.70 19.47
N VAL A 297 -12.28 -8.93 18.79
CA VAL A 297 -11.80 -7.65 19.32
C VAL A 297 -12.97 -6.70 19.55
N LEU A 298 -13.89 -6.59 18.59
CA LEU A 298 -15.05 -5.73 18.70
C LEU A 298 -15.98 -6.16 19.84
N GLN A 299 -16.22 -7.47 20.01
CA GLN A 299 -17.00 -8.01 21.13
C GLN A 299 -16.36 -7.65 22.48
N ASN A 300 -15.06 -7.91 22.65
CA ASN A 300 -14.36 -7.59 23.89
C ASN A 300 -14.39 -6.09 24.23
N VAL A 301 -14.22 -5.21 23.24
CA VAL A 301 -14.32 -3.75 23.42
C VAL A 301 -15.74 -3.36 23.81
N THR A 302 -16.74 -3.96 23.17
CA THR A 302 -18.16 -3.71 23.46
C THR A 302 -18.48 -4.12 24.90
N ASP A 303 -18.06 -5.32 25.31
CA ASP A 303 -18.26 -5.83 26.67
C ASP A 303 -17.55 -4.96 27.71
N PHE A 304 -16.33 -4.50 27.43
CA PHE A 304 -15.60 -3.58 28.31
C PHE A 304 -16.30 -2.22 28.45
N LEU A 305 -16.81 -1.64 27.35
CA LEU A 305 -17.53 -0.36 27.38
C LEU A 305 -18.86 -0.47 28.16
N PHE A 306 -19.58 -1.59 28.02
CA PHE A 306 -20.80 -1.81 28.80
C PHE A 306 -20.52 -2.08 30.27
N GLN A 307 -19.49 -2.86 30.61
CA GLN A 307 -19.05 -3.05 32.00
C GLN A 307 -18.64 -1.72 32.65
N GLY A 308 -17.87 -0.88 31.95
CA GLY A 308 -17.46 0.44 32.44
C GLY A 308 -18.64 1.36 32.73
N LYS A 309 -19.66 1.34 31.86
CA LYS A 309 -20.89 2.13 32.01
C LYS A 309 -21.75 1.64 33.20
N ASP A 310 -21.81 0.34 33.44
CA ASP A 310 -22.53 -0.22 34.59
C ASP A 310 -21.85 0.15 35.92
N THR A 311 -20.51 0.17 35.98
CA THR A 311 -19.77 0.65 37.16
C THR A 311 -19.97 2.15 37.42
N GLU A 312 -19.91 2.99 36.38
CA GLU A 312 -20.11 4.45 36.52
C GLU A 312 -21.56 4.79 36.90
N THR A 313 -22.54 4.02 36.42
CA THR A 313 -23.94 4.18 36.84
C THR A 313 -24.12 3.76 38.30
N ARG A 314 -23.40 2.73 38.76
CA ARG A 314 -23.47 2.23 40.14
C ARG A 314 -22.79 3.18 41.14
N GLU A 315 -21.63 3.75 40.80
CA GLU A 315 -20.98 4.80 41.60
C GLU A 315 -21.83 6.07 41.68
N ASN A 316 -22.46 6.50 40.57
CA ASN A 316 -23.33 7.68 40.60
C ASN A 316 -24.61 7.46 41.44
N ILE A 317 -25.14 6.24 41.50
CA ILE A 317 -26.26 5.91 42.39
C ILE A 317 -25.81 5.91 43.85
N GLU A 318 -24.61 5.41 44.16
CA GLU A 318 -24.07 5.42 45.53
C GLU A 318 -23.72 6.84 46.01
N VAL A 319 -23.25 7.72 45.13
CA VAL A 319 -22.95 9.13 45.45
C VAL A 319 -24.22 9.98 45.65
N VAL A 320 -25.32 9.66 44.95
CA VAL A 320 -26.63 10.33 45.15
C VAL A 320 -27.39 9.78 46.37
N ALA A 321 -27.01 8.61 46.87
CA ALA A 321 -27.61 8.00 48.07
C ALA A 321 -26.94 8.41 49.40
N LEU A 322 -25.88 9.23 49.36
CA LEU A 322 -25.19 9.84 50.50
C LEU A 322 -25.59 11.31 50.67
#